data_AF-B8CJA4-F1
#
_entry.id   AF-B8CJA4-F1
#
_cell.length_a   1.000
_cell.length_b   1.000
_cell.length_c   1.000
_cell.angle_alpha   90.00
_cell.angle_beta   90.00
_cell.angle_gamma   90.00
#
_symmetry.space_group_name_H-M   'P 1'
#
loop_
_entity.id
_entity.type
_entity.pdbx_description
1 polymer ?
#
loop_
_entity_poly.entity_id
_entity_poly.type
_entity_poly.pdbx_seq_one_letter_code
_entity_poly.pdbx_strand_id
1 'polypeptide(L)'
;MEKSLVLLDLGITVFFAIEIVIRFLASDGPKRFFSNGWNIFDTIIVIGSLIPAGGSAILLARLLRIFRVLRLVSMIPELRMLVNALLKAIPRMGYIALLMFVIFYIYGAIGSMLFANINDFLWGDVSVAMLTLFRVSTFESWTSVMYETMAVYPLSWLYYLSFIFLTAFVFLNMMVGAVLDVMTQETAAMRAEDEAKVDIPASDKPASAADVAELKQQIEELKGLLLQKAG
;
A
#
# COMPACT_ATOMS: atom_id res chain seq x y z
N MET A 1 -8.99 32.70 -25.84
CA MET A 1 -8.56 31.95 -24.63
C MET A 1 -8.87 30.46 -24.76
N GLU A 2 -10.08 30.07 -25.17
CA GLU A 2 -10.45 28.65 -25.28
C GLU A 2 -9.72 27.91 -26.42
N LYS A 3 -9.60 28.53 -27.61
CA LYS A 3 -8.83 27.98 -28.74
C LYS A 3 -7.34 27.80 -28.44
N SER A 4 -6.74 28.71 -27.67
CA SER A 4 -5.33 28.61 -27.27
C SER A 4 -5.09 27.46 -26.30
N LEU A 5 -6.02 27.21 -25.37
CA LEU A 5 -5.93 26.09 -24.44
C LEU A 5 -6.04 24.74 -25.16
N VAL A 6 -6.98 24.61 -26.10
CA VAL A 6 -7.13 23.39 -26.91
C VAL A 6 -5.89 23.11 -27.77
N LEU A 7 -5.30 24.16 -28.34
CA LEU A 7 -4.11 24.03 -29.18
C LEU A 7 -2.88 23.60 -28.35
N LEU A 8 -2.71 24.15 -27.15
CA LEU A 8 -1.67 23.73 -26.20
C LEU A 8 -1.87 22.29 -25.76
N ASP A 9 -3.10 21.90 -25.38
CA ASP A 9 -3.43 20.52 -25.01
C ASP A 9 -3.13 19.51 -26.12
N LEU A 10 -3.44 19.88 -27.37
CA LEU A 10 -3.13 19.06 -28.54
C LEU A 10 -1.61 18.97 -28.74
N GLY A 11 -0.90 20.08 -28.64
CA GLY A 11 0.56 20.13 -28.74
C GLY A 11 1.24 19.24 -27.70
N ILE A 12 0.82 19.31 -26.44
CA ILE A 12 1.33 18.45 -25.35
C ILE A 12 1.02 16.98 -25.65
N THR A 13 -0.19 16.67 -26.12
CA THR A 13 -0.57 15.29 -26.48
C THR A 13 0.31 14.71 -27.58
N VAL A 14 0.57 15.49 -28.62
CA VAL A 14 1.44 15.09 -29.73
C VAL A 14 2.87 14.91 -29.25
N PHE A 15 3.38 15.81 -28.42
CA PHE A 15 4.71 15.70 -27.82
C PHE A 15 4.88 14.38 -27.07
N PHE A 16 3.95 14.02 -26.18
CA PHE A 16 4.00 12.74 -25.47
C PHE A 16 3.85 11.52 -26.39
N ALA A 17 3.00 11.61 -27.41
CA ALA A 17 2.86 10.53 -28.37
C ALA A 17 4.20 10.25 -29.07
N ILE A 18 4.89 11.30 -29.49
CA ILE A 18 6.24 11.20 -30.08
C ILE A 18 7.23 10.64 -29.04
N GLU A 19 7.24 11.16 -27.82
CA GLU A 19 8.11 10.68 -26.74
C GLU A 19 7.93 9.18 -26.46
N ILE A 20 6.69 8.69 -26.42
CA ILE A 20 6.38 7.27 -26.22
C ILE A 20 6.86 6.43 -27.40
N VAL A 21 6.65 6.89 -28.64
CA VAL A 21 7.15 6.20 -29.83
C VAL A 21 8.66 6.09 -29.80
N ILE A 22 9.37 7.18 -29.47
CA ILE A 22 10.84 7.17 -29.33
C ILE A 22 11.27 6.19 -28.25
N ARG A 23 10.66 6.22 -27.05
CA ARG A 23 10.99 5.28 -25.95
C ARG A 23 10.68 3.83 -26.31
N PHE A 24 9.63 3.58 -27.09
CA PHE A 24 9.28 2.26 -27.57
C PHE A 24 10.30 1.73 -28.58
N LEU A 25 10.68 2.54 -29.57
CA LEU A 25 11.69 2.16 -30.57
C LEU A 25 13.09 1.99 -29.97
N ALA A 26 13.42 2.75 -28.93
CA ALA A 26 14.68 2.63 -28.20
C ALA A 26 14.74 1.42 -27.26
N SER A 27 13.62 0.74 -27.01
CA SER A 27 13.57 -0.44 -26.16
C SER A 27 13.87 -1.72 -26.95
N ASP A 28 14.46 -2.73 -26.30
CA ASP A 28 14.73 -4.07 -26.90
C ASP A 28 13.45 -4.90 -27.12
N GLY A 29 12.43 -4.29 -27.71
CA GLY A 29 11.15 -4.90 -28.04
C GLY A 29 10.01 -4.65 -27.04
N PRO A 30 8.77 -5.00 -27.44
CA PRO A 30 7.55 -4.64 -26.72
C PRO A 30 7.48 -5.24 -25.31
N LYS A 31 8.01 -6.45 -25.11
CA LYS A 31 8.03 -7.09 -23.79
C LYS A 31 8.81 -6.27 -22.77
N ARG A 32 9.94 -5.68 -23.16
CA ARG A 32 10.76 -4.89 -22.24
C ARG A 32 10.17 -3.51 -22.00
N PHE A 33 9.56 -2.91 -23.02
CA PHE A 33 8.83 -1.65 -22.88
C PHE A 33 7.67 -1.76 -21.89
N PHE A 34 6.79 -2.75 -22.08
CA PHE A 34 5.60 -2.96 -21.25
C PHE A 34 5.87 -3.69 -19.93
N SER A 35 7.12 -4.04 -19.62
CA SER A 35 7.51 -4.48 -18.27
C SER A 35 7.66 -3.29 -17.32
N ASN A 36 7.91 -2.08 -17.85
CA ASN A 36 7.99 -0.86 -17.05
C ASN A 36 6.59 -0.25 -16.84
N GLY A 37 6.12 -0.23 -15.59
CA GLY A 37 4.82 0.33 -15.22
C GLY A 37 4.62 1.79 -15.65
N TRP A 38 5.68 2.61 -15.67
CA TRP A 38 5.61 4.00 -16.12
C TRP A 38 5.38 4.12 -17.64
N ASN A 39 5.97 3.22 -18.42
CA ASN A 39 5.73 3.18 -19.87
C ASN A 39 4.29 2.76 -20.19
N ILE A 40 3.75 1.78 -19.44
CA ILE A 40 2.34 1.37 -19.55
C ILE A 40 1.42 2.55 -19.20
N PHE A 41 1.67 3.21 -18.07
CA PHE A 41 0.89 4.35 -17.60
C PHE A 41 0.86 5.50 -18.60
N ASP A 42 2.04 5.91 -19.10
CA ASP A 42 2.17 6.97 -20.10
C ASP A 42 1.41 6.61 -21.39
N THR A 43 1.49 5.34 -21.82
CA THR A 43 0.79 4.84 -23.02
C THR A 43 -0.73 4.90 -22.85
N ILE A 44 -1.25 4.49 -21.69
CA ILE A 44 -2.69 4.58 -21.38
C ILE A 44 -3.16 6.03 -21.41
N ILE A 45 -2.40 6.96 -20.81
CA ILE A 45 -2.76 8.38 -20.79
C ILE A 45 -2.80 8.97 -22.20
N VAL A 46 -1.80 8.68 -23.04
CA VAL A 46 -1.75 9.20 -24.41
C VAL A 46 -2.90 8.65 -25.25
N ILE A 47 -3.14 7.34 -25.22
CA ILE A 47 -4.25 6.70 -25.94
C ILE A 47 -5.58 7.29 -25.47
N GLY A 48 -5.81 7.35 -24.15
CA GLY A 48 -7.03 7.90 -23.56
C GLY A 48 -7.28 9.36 -23.91
N SER A 49 -6.21 10.13 -24.19
CA SER A 49 -6.31 11.54 -24.57
C SER A 49 -6.52 11.77 -26.08
N LEU A 50 -6.18 10.78 -26.92
CA LEU A 50 -6.35 10.83 -28.38
C LEU A 50 -7.74 10.41 -28.83
N ILE A 51 -8.52 9.71 -27.98
CA ILE A 51 -9.88 9.27 -28.30
C ILE A 51 -10.76 10.49 -28.64
N PRO A 52 -11.25 10.62 -29.89
CA PRO A 52 -12.08 11.74 -30.29
C PRO A 52 -13.43 11.71 -29.57
N ALA A 53 -13.92 12.88 -29.16
CA ALA A 53 -15.26 13.02 -28.58
C ALA A 53 -16.31 12.90 -29.69
N GLY A 54 -16.72 11.67 -30.06
CA GLY A 54 -17.78 11.43 -31.04
C GLY A 54 -18.63 10.19 -30.71
N GLY A 55 -19.95 10.28 -30.94
CA GLY A 55 -20.89 9.16 -30.81
C GLY A 55 -21.45 8.89 -29.39
N SER A 56 -22.06 7.73 -29.19
CA SER A 56 -22.66 7.30 -27.91
C SER A 56 -21.67 7.25 -26.73
N ALA A 57 -20.36 7.26 -27.00
CA ALA A 57 -19.29 7.31 -26.01
C ALA A 57 -18.92 8.73 -25.54
N ILE A 58 -19.66 9.78 -25.93
CA ILE A 58 -19.34 11.18 -25.58
C ILE A 58 -19.20 11.41 -24.06
N LEU A 59 -19.97 10.72 -23.21
CA LEU A 59 -19.85 10.85 -21.75
C LEU A 59 -18.55 10.25 -21.22
N LEU A 60 -18.20 9.04 -21.67
CA LEU A 60 -16.94 8.39 -21.33
C LEU A 60 -15.75 9.22 -21.84
N ALA A 61 -15.80 9.69 -23.09
CA ALA A 61 -14.77 10.55 -23.68
C ALA A 61 -14.61 11.89 -22.92
N ARG A 62 -15.67 12.40 -22.29
CA ARG A 62 -15.59 13.56 -21.38
C ARG A 62 -14.86 13.20 -20.09
N LEU A 63 -15.17 12.05 -19.48
CA LEU A 63 -14.47 11.56 -18.29
C LEU A 63 -12.99 11.30 -18.58
N LEU A 64 -12.65 10.78 -19.76
CA LEU A 64 -11.26 10.52 -20.15
C LEU A 64 -10.38 11.79 -20.18
N ARG A 65 -10.97 12.98 -20.22
CA ARG A 65 -10.20 14.24 -20.14
C ARG A 65 -9.48 14.40 -18.81
N ILE A 66 -9.95 13.76 -17.72
CA ILE A 66 -9.26 13.79 -16.42
C ILE A 66 -7.87 13.16 -16.47
N PHE A 67 -7.63 12.20 -17.38
CA PHE A 67 -6.31 11.59 -17.58
C PHE A 67 -5.26 12.60 -18.06
N ARG A 68 -5.67 13.73 -18.68
CA ARG A 68 -4.74 14.79 -19.08
C ARG A 68 -4.06 15.43 -17.88
N VAL A 69 -4.77 15.56 -16.75
CA VAL A 69 -4.19 16.08 -15.50
C VAL A 69 -3.18 15.08 -14.93
N LEU A 70 -3.42 13.77 -15.09
CA LEU A 70 -2.48 12.73 -14.66
C LEU A 70 -1.14 12.76 -15.41
N ARG A 71 -1.07 13.43 -16.57
CA ARG A 71 0.22 13.69 -17.27
C ARG A 71 1.20 14.47 -16.41
N LEU A 72 0.72 15.30 -15.49
CA LEU A 72 1.60 16.01 -14.55
C LEU A 72 2.40 15.00 -13.71
N VAL A 73 1.77 13.92 -13.27
CA VAL A 73 2.42 12.83 -12.53
C VAL A 73 3.50 12.16 -13.37
N SER A 74 3.25 11.96 -14.68
CA SER A 74 4.24 11.37 -15.56
C SER A 74 5.37 12.33 -15.94
N MET A 75 5.11 13.63 -16.08
CA MET A 75 6.17 14.60 -16.43
C MET A 75 7.12 14.89 -15.28
N ILE A 76 6.59 14.98 -14.06
CA ILE A 76 7.30 15.52 -12.91
C ILE A 76 7.97 14.36 -12.16
N PRO A 77 9.31 14.24 -12.20
CA PRO A 77 10.03 13.14 -11.55
C PRO A 77 9.76 13.06 -10.05
N GLU A 78 9.56 14.20 -9.39
CA GLU A 78 9.22 14.30 -7.97
C GLU A 78 7.88 13.61 -7.67
N LEU A 79 6.86 13.79 -8.53
CA LEU A 79 5.57 13.11 -8.37
C LEU A 79 5.71 11.60 -8.59
N ARG A 80 6.52 11.18 -9.58
CA ARG A 80 6.84 9.75 -9.77
C ARG A 80 7.52 9.17 -8.53
N MET A 81 8.46 9.90 -7.94
CA MET A 81 9.16 9.49 -6.73
C MET A 81 8.19 9.29 -5.56
N LEU A 82 7.28 10.25 -5.33
CA LEU A 82 6.25 10.17 -4.29
C LEU A 82 5.31 8.97 -4.52
N VAL A 83 4.82 8.77 -5.74
CA VAL A 83 3.96 7.62 -6.07
C VAL A 83 4.71 6.31 -5.87
N ASN A 84 5.96 6.21 -6.31
CA ASN A 84 6.77 5.01 -6.09
C ASN A 84 7.01 4.75 -4.59
N ALA A 85 7.20 5.80 -3.78
CA ALA A 85 7.34 5.66 -2.32
C ALA A 85 6.05 5.13 -1.68
N LEU A 86 4.89 5.66 -2.08
CA LEU A 86 3.58 5.16 -1.63
C LEU A 86 3.35 3.70 -2.06
N LEU A 87 3.62 3.36 -3.32
CA LEU A 87 3.46 2.00 -3.84
C LEU A 87 4.40 1.00 -3.15
N LYS A 88 5.61 1.42 -2.76
CA LYS A 88 6.54 0.58 -1.97
C LYS A 88 6.05 0.32 -0.55
N ALA A 89 5.19 1.19 0.01
CA ALA A 89 4.62 1.00 1.34
C ALA A 89 3.46 -0.01 1.33
N ILE A 90 2.69 -0.10 0.25
CA ILE A 90 1.49 -0.96 0.16
C ILE A 90 1.77 -2.44 0.51
N PRO A 91 2.81 -3.11 -0.03
CA PRO A 91 3.06 -4.52 0.25
C PRO A 91 3.25 -4.83 1.74
N ARG A 92 3.85 -3.90 2.50
CA ARG A 92 4.07 -4.07 3.95
C ARG A 92 2.75 -4.17 4.71
N MET A 93 1.69 -3.56 4.18
CA MET A 93 0.36 -3.51 4.79
C MET A 93 -0.57 -4.63 4.31
N GLY A 94 -0.13 -5.49 3.37
CA GLY A 94 -1.01 -6.46 2.71
C GLY A 94 -1.71 -7.44 3.66
N TYR A 95 -0.98 -8.01 4.63
CA TYR A 95 -1.57 -8.92 5.62
C TYR A 95 -2.58 -8.22 6.53
N ILE A 96 -2.33 -6.96 6.88
CA ILE A 96 -3.22 -6.16 7.71
C ILE A 96 -4.47 -5.78 6.92
N ALA A 97 -4.33 -5.43 5.65
CA ALA A 97 -5.45 -5.18 4.76
C ALA A 97 -6.35 -6.41 4.61
N LEU A 98 -5.77 -7.62 4.51
CA LEU A 98 -6.53 -8.87 4.49
C LEU A 98 -7.27 -9.11 5.81
N LEU A 99 -6.61 -8.90 6.96
CA LEU A 99 -7.26 -9.01 8.27
C LEU A 99 -8.42 -8.02 8.41
N MET A 100 -8.22 -6.77 8.01
CA MET A 100 -9.26 -5.74 7.99
C MET A 100 -10.43 -6.15 7.09
N PHE A 101 -10.15 -6.68 5.90
CA PHE A 101 -11.20 -7.19 5.00
C PHE A 101 -12.02 -8.31 5.64
N VAL A 102 -11.38 -9.27 6.33
CA VAL A 102 -12.06 -10.35 7.05
C VAL A 102 -12.95 -9.78 8.17
N ILE A 103 -12.44 -8.84 8.96
CA ILE A 103 -13.22 -8.18 10.02
C ILE A 103 -14.44 -7.48 9.43
N PHE A 104 -14.25 -6.70 8.36
CA PHE A 104 -15.33 -6.00 7.67
C PHE A 104 -16.37 -6.97 7.13
N TYR A 105 -15.94 -8.06 6.51
CA TYR A 105 -16.85 -9.07 5.97
C TYR A 105 -17.70 -9.71 7.07
N ILE A 106 -17.08 -10.13 8.18
CA ILE A 106 -17.80 -10.75 9.31
C ILE A 106 -18.82 -9.77 9.89
N TYR A 107 -18.40 -8.53 10.20
CA TYR A 107 -19.31 -7.54 10.74
C TYR A 107 -20.38 -7.13 9.72
N GLY A 108 -20.06 -7.03 8.43
CA GLY A 108 -21.00 -6.71 7.37
C GLY A 108 -22.05 -7.79 7.18
N ALA A 109 -21.66 -9.07 7.26
CA ALA A 109 -22.58 -10.20 7.23
C ALA A 109 -23.53 -10.18 8.45
N ILE A 110 -22.98 -9.96 9.66
CA ILE A 110 -23.81 -9.84 10.87
C ILE A 110 -24.75 -8.63 10.77
N GLY A 111 -24.23 -7.48 10.38
CA GLY A 111 -24.99 -6.24 10.29
C GLY A 111 -26.12 -6.31 9.25
N SER A 112 -25.85 -6.90 8.08
CA SER A 112 -26.90 -7.12 7.08
C SER A 112 -27.99 -8.06 7.56
N MET A 113 -27.64 -9.16 8.25
CA MET A 113 -28.65 -10.07 8.83
C MET A 113 -29.49 -9.41 9.93
N LEU A 114 -28.90 -8.56 10.76
CA LEU A 114 -29.58 -7.97 11.92
C LEU A 114 -30.34 -6.68 11.58
N PHE A 115 -29.82 -5.85 10.68
CA PHE A 115 -30.26 -4.47 10.50
C PHE A 115 -30.87 -4.17 9.12
N ALA A 116 -30.88 -5.10 8.18
CA ALA A 116 -31.51 -4.91 6.85
C ALA A 116 -32.97 -4.46 6.94
N ASN A 117 -33.74 -5.02 7.87
CA ASN A 117 -35.16 -4.65 8.07
C ASN A 117 -35.35 -3.24 8.64
N ILE A 118 -34.31 -2.63 9.21
CA ILE A 118 -34.36 -1.27 9.76
C ILE A 118 -34.04 -0.26 8.66
N ASN A 119 -32.94 -0.49 7.94
CA ASN A 119 -32.49 0.39 6.87
C ASN A 119 -31.80 -0.43 5.77
N ASP A 120 -32.59 -0.80 4.76
CA ASP A 120 -32.14 -1.55 3.59
C ASP A 120 -31.04 -0.81 2.80
N PHE A 121 -31.06 0.51 2.77
CA PHE A 121 -30.03 1.31 2.10
C PHE A 121 -28.65 1.20 2.78
N LEU A 122 -28.60 0.97 4.09
CA LEU A 122 -27.34 0.83 4.83
C LEU A 122 -26.93 -0.63 5.07
N TRP A 123 -27.88 -1.56 5.06
CA TRP A 123 -27.69 -2.93 5.54
C TRP A 123 -28.25 -4.02 4.60
N GLY A 124 -28.83 -3.66 3.45
CA GLY A 124 -29.59 -4.59 2.59
C GLY A 124 -28.81 -5.81 2.12
N ASP A 125 -27.50 -5.67 1.89
CA ASP A 125 -26.60 -6.79 1.62
C ASP A 125 -25.21 -6.59 2.25
N VAL A 126 -24.41 -7.65 2.26
CA VAL A 126 -23.08 -7.67 2.89
C VAL A 126 -22.14 -6.60 2.31
N SER A 127 -22.23 -6.32 1.01
CA SER A 127 -21.38 -5.33 0.33
C SER A 127 -21.74 -3.91 0.76
N VAL A 128 -23.04 -3.60 0.81
CA VAL A 128 -23.57 -2.32 1.28
C VAL A 128 -23.28 -2.14 2.77
N ALA A 129 -23.44 -3.19 3.58
CA ALA A 129 -23.10 -3.17 5.00
C ALA A 129 -21.60 -2.92 5.22
N MET A 130 -20.71 -3.53 4.42
CA MET A 130 -19.26 -3.25 4.47
C MET A 130 -18.96 -1.78 4.13
N LEU A 131 -19.69 -1.15 3.21
CA LEU A 131 -19.54 0.27 2.90
C LEU A 131 -20.03 1.16 4.07
N THR A 132 -21.14 0.80 4.70
CA THR A 132 -21.62 1.45 5.94
C THR A 132 -20.58 1.34 7.05
N LEU A 133 -19.97 0.15 7.22
CA LEU A 133 -18.92 -0.09 8.20
C LEU A 133 -17.62 0.64 7.85
N PHE A 134 -17.31 0.85 6.57
CA PHE A 134 -16.21 1.73 6.15
C PHE A 134 -16.41 3.14 6.66
N ARG A 135 -17.61 3.71 6.50
CA ARG A 135 -17.98 5.02 7.06
C ARG A 135 -17.88 5.03 8.60
N VAL A 136 -18.30 3.95 9.26
CA VAL A 136 -18.14 3.82 10.72
C VAL A 136 -16.67 3.79 11.14
N SER A 137 -15.81 3.08 10.39
CA SER A 137 -14.37 2.95 10.69
C SER A 137 -13.58 4.25 10.55
N THR A 138 -14.06 5.18 9.71
CA THR A 138 -13.51 6.54 9.58
C THR A 138 -14.06 7.50 10.64
N PHE A 139 -14.87 6.99 11.58
CA PHE A 139 -15.59 7.76 12.60
C PHE A 139 -16.57 8.79 12.05
N GLU A 140 -16.95 8.67 10.77
CA GLU A 140 -17.86 9.62 10.14
C GLU A 140 -19.31 9.25 10.46
N SER A 141 -20.02 10.12 11.18
CA SER A 141 -21.46 10.00 11.46
C SER A 141 -21.91 8.61 11.99
N TRP A 142 -21.01 7.88 12.66
CA TRP A 142 -21.26 6.51 13.11
C TRP A 142 -22.35 6.44 14.19
N THR A 143 -22.46 7.49 15.01
CA THR A 143 -23.50 7.60 16.04
C THR A 143 -24.90 7.69 15.43
N SER A 144 -25.06 8.35 14.29
CA SER A 144 -26.35 8.42 13.58
C SER A 144 -26.82 7.03 13.13
N VAL A 145 -25.91 6.24 12.56
CA VAL A 145 -26.18 4.84 12.16
C VAL A 145 -26.52 3.99 13.38
N MET A 146 -25.76 4.17 14.46
CA MET A 146 -26.01 3.46 15.72
C MET A 146 -27.39 3.82 16.29
N TYR A 147 -27.74 5.10 16.41
CA TYR A 147 -29.00 5.53 17.00
C TYR A 147 -30.23 5.02 16.22
N GLU A 148 -30.13 4.94 14.89
CA GLU A 148 -31.17 4.35 14.06
C GLU A 148 -31.42 2.88 14.40
N THR A 149 -30.36 2.07 14.49
CA THR A 149 -30.52 0.66 14.89
C THR A 149 -30.88 0.51 16.37
N MET A 150 -30.43 1.44 17.22
CA MET A 150 -30.68 1.43 18.67
C MET A 150 -32.16 1.67 19.00
N ALA A 151 -32.87 2.42 18.16
CA ALA A 151 -34.31 2.64 18.30
C ALA A 151 -35.11 1.33 18.27
N VAL A 152 -34.60 0.30 17.60
CA VAL A 152 -35.22 -1.04 17.50
C VAL A 152 -34.51 -2.04 18.42
N TYR A 153 -33.18 -2.02 18.46
CA TYR A 153 -32.34 -2.89 19.26
C TYR A 153 -31.52 -2.08 20.27
N PRO A 154 -32.01 -1.86 21.51
CA PRO A 154 -31.36 -0.96 22.48
C PRO A 154 -29.90 -1.27 22.81
N LEU A 155 -29.45 -2.51 22.60
CA LEU A 155 -28.07 -2.95 22.81
C LEU A 155 -27.21 -2.93 21.53
N SER A 156 -27.71 -2.41 20.41
CA SER A 156 -26.96 -2.37 19.14
C SER A 156 -25.67 -1.56 19.24
N TRP A 157 -25.57 -0.61 20.17
CA TRP A 157 -24.35 0.14 20.45
C TRP A 157 -23.12 -0.75 20.72
N LEU A 158 -23.32 -1.96 21.29
CA LEU A 158 -22.23 -2.92 21.52
C LEU A 158 -21.58 -3.37 20.21
N TYR A 159 -22.39 -3.61 19.17
CA TYR A 159 -21.90 -4.01 17.85
C TYR A 159 -20.99 -2.95 17.24
N TYR A 160 -21.37 -1.67 17.33
CA TYR A 160 -20.56 -0.58 16.77
C TYR A 160 -19.30 -0.34 17.60
N LEU A 161 -19.41 -0.32 18.93
CA LEU A 161 -18.23 -0.11 19.78
C LEU A 161 -17.24 -1.26 19.68
N SER A 162 -17.69 -2.52 19.57
CA SER A 162 -16.79 -3.66 19.38
C SER A 162 -16.11 -3.61 18.01
N PHE A 163 -16.84 -3.23 16.96
CA PHE A 163 -16.26 -3.01 15.63
C PHE A 163 -15.20 -1.91 15.65
N ILE A 164 -15.56 -0.72 16.15
CA ILE A 164 -14.69 0.45 16.23
C ILE A 164 -13.44 0.13 17.02
N PHE A 165 -13.58 -0.51 18.19
CA PHE A 165 -12.44 -0.89 19.03
C PHE A 165 -11.50 -1.81 18.27
N LEU A 166 -12.03 -2.86 17.62
CA LEU A 166 -11.23 -3.81 16.87
C LEU A 166 -10.51 -3.15 15.69
N THR A 167 -11.22 -2.34 14.88
CA THR A 167 -10.61 -1.68 13.71
C THR A 167 -9.61 -0.61 14.11
N ALA A 168 -9.90 0.18 15.15
CA ALA A 168 -8.98 1.19 15.67
C ALA A 168 -7.73 0.53 16.28
N PHE A 169 -7.88 -0.58 16.98
CA PHE A 169 -6.76 -1.34 17.53
C PHE A 169 -5.87 -1.92 16.41
N VAL A 170 -6.45 -2.52 15.37
CA VAL A 170 -5.70 -3.01 14.21
C VAL A 170 -4.95 -1.87 13.52
N PHE A 171 -5.61 -0.73 13.31
CA PHE A 171 -4.98 0.45 12.70
C PHE A 171 -3.84 1.01 13.55
N LEU A 172 -4.02 1.08 14.88
CA LEU A 172 -2.98 1.53 15.81
C LEU A 172 -1.77 0.59 15.78
N ASN A 173 -1.98 -0.72 15.82
CA ASN A 173 -0.90 -1.71 15.76
C ASN A 173 -0.17 -1.69 14.42
N MET A 174 -0.88 -1.42 13.32
CA MET A 174 -0.27 -1.19 12.02
C MET A 174 0.63 0.04 12.03
N MET A 175 0.17 1.15 12.59
CA MET A 175 0.94 2.39 12.69
C MET A 175 2.20 2.18 13.55
N VAL A 176 2.05 1.55 14.71
CA VAL A 176 3.18 1.21 15.59
C VAL A 176 4.15 0.29 14.86
N GLY A 177 3.67 -0.75 14.19
CA GLY A 177 4.51 -1.65 13.38
C GLY A 177 5.28 -0.91 12.30
N ALA A 178 4.62 -0.05 11.52
CA ALA A 178 5.28 0.73 10.48
C ALA A 178 6.33 1.70 11.03
N VAL A 179 6.05 2.36 12.17
CA VAL A 179 7.01 3.25 12.84
C VAL A 179 8.20 2.46 13.38
N LEU A 180 7.97 1.30 14.00
CA LEU A 180 9.03 0.41 14.48
C LEU A 180 9.90 -0.10 13.34
N ASP A 181 9.31 -0.48 12.20
CA ASP A 181 10.04 -0.91 11.01
C ASP A 181 10.98 0.21 10.49
N VAL A 182 10.50 1.45 10.48
CA VAL A 182 11.33 2.60 10.10
C VAL A 182 12.43 2.85 11.14
N MET A 183 12.10 2.87 12.43
CA MET A 183 13.08 3.11 13.49
C MET A 183 14.19 2.04 13.54
N THR A 184 13.84 0.79 13.32
CA THR A 184 14.80 -0.32 13.28
C THR A 184 15.69 -0.24 12.05
N GLN A 185 15.16 0.15 10.88
CA GLN A 185 15.96 0.43 9.67
C GLN A 185 16.94 1.58 9.90
N GLU A 186 16.49 2.71 10.44
CA GLU A 186 17.35 3.88 10.73
C GLU A 186 18.44 3.55 11.77
N THR A 187 18.09 2.81 12.83
CA THR A 187 19.06 2.39 13.86
C THR A 187 20.12 1.44 13.28
N ALA A 188 19.72 0.50 12.41
CA ALA A 188 20.65 -0.40 11.75
C ALA A 188 21.59 0.34 10.79
N ALA A 189 21.07 1.33 10.05
CA ALA A 189 21.88 2.18 9.17
C ALA A 189 22.93 2.98 9.95
N MET A 190 22.55 3.62 11.06
CA MET A 190 23.49 4.34 11.92
C MET A 190 24.59 3.43 12.46
N ARG A 191 24.25 2.23 12.94
CA ARG A 191 25.24 1.25 13.42
C ARG A 191 26.22 0.83 12.32
N ALA A 192 25.73 0.58 11.11
CA ALA A 192 26.59 0.23 9.98
C ALA A 192 27.54 1.38 9.60
N GLU A 193 27.08 2.64 9.69
CA GLU A 193 27.95 3.80 9.49
C GLU A 193 28.99 3.96 10.59
N ASP A 194 28.63 3.72 11.85
CA ASP A 194 29.55 3.77 12.98
C ASP A 194 30.62 2.66 12.85
N GLU A 195 30.22 1.43 12.54
CA GLU A 195 31.13 0.32 12.26
C GLU A 195 32.06 0.59 11.06
N ALA A 196 31.58 1.32 10.04
CA ALA A 196 32.40 1.71 8.89
C ALA A 196 33.39 2.86 9.21
N LYS A 197 33.10 3.68 10.23
CA LYS A 197 33.97 4.79 10.66
C LYS A 197 35.01 4.36 11.68
N VAL A 198 34.75 3.31 12.47
CA VAL A 198 35.75 2.73 13.37
C VAL A 198 36.57 1.73 12.55
N ASP A 199 37.81 2.12 12.20
CA ASP A 199 38.83 1.22 11.68
C ASP A 199 39.27 0.26 12.80
N ILE A 200 38.36 -0.64 13.20
CA ILE A 200 38.60 -1.64 14.24
C ILE A 200 39.61 -2.65 13.65
N PRO A 201 40.83 -2.76 14.21
CA PRO A 201 41.76 -3.81 13.83
C PRO A 201 41.04 -5.16 13.97
N ALA A 202 41.27 -6.11 13.07
CA ALA A 202 40.54 -7.37 13.02
C ALA A 202 40.48 -8.16 14.36
N SER A 203 41.31 -7.81 15.35
CA SER A 203 41.31 -8.37 16.71
C SER A 203 40.14 -7.94 17.60
N ASP A 204 39.47 -6.81 17.34
CA ASP A 204 38.46 -6.23 18.24
C ASP A 204 37.02 -6.35 17.70
N LYS A 205 36.81 -7.09 16.61
CA LYS A 205 35.45 -7.41 16.15
C LYS A 205 34.80 -8.39 17.14
N PRO A 206 33.57 -8.14 17.62
CA PRO A 206 32.85 -9.12 18.42
C PRO A 206 32.72 -10.42 17.63
N ALA A 207 33.06 -11.55 18.26
CA ALA A 207 33.08 -12.86 17.63
C ALA A 207 31.75 -13.15 16.92
N SER A 208 31.83 -13.50 15.64
CA SER A 208 30.66 -13.85 14.83
C SER A 208 29.96 -15.07 15.43
N ALA A 209 28.67 -15.23 15.16
CA ALA A 209 27.92 -16.44 15.55
C ALA A 209 28.59 -17.72 15.04
N ALA A 210 29.32 -17.65 13.91
CA ALA A 210 30.14 -18.75 13.38
C ALA A 210 31.37 -19.02 14.26
N ASP A 211 32.11 -17.99 14.66
CA ASP A 211 33.31 -18.11 15.50
C ASP A 211 32.98 -18.69 16.88
N VAL A 212 31.84 -18.29 17.45
CA VAL A 212 31.34 -18.82 18.74
C VAL A 212 30.93 -20.28 18.61
N ALA A 213 30.37 -20.70 17.47
CA ALA A 213 30.00 -22.09 17.23
C ALA A 213 31.25 -22.99 17.09
N GLU A 214 32.27 -22.51 16.38
CA GLU A 214 33.54 -23.23 16.23
C GLU A 214 34.27 -23.39 17.57
N LEU A 215 34.34 -22.33 18.37
CA LEU A 215 34.94 -22.40 19.72
C LEU A 215 34.23 -23.41 20.63
N LYS A 216 32.89 -23.48 20.57
CA LYS A 216 32.13 -24.48 21.33
C LYS A 216 32.47 -25.91 20.90
N GLN A 217 32.60 -26.14 19.59
CA GLN A 217 32.97 -27.44 19.05
C GLN A 217 34.39 -27.85 19.51
N GLN A 218 35.35 -26.93 19.44
CA GLN A 218 36.71 -27.19 19.91
C GLN A 218 36.76 -27.49 21.40
N ILE A 219 35.99 -26.77 22.24
CA ILE A 219 35.90 -27.04 23.69
C ILE A 219 35.32 -28.43 23.96
N GLU A 220 34.30 -28.84 23.21
CA GLU A 220 33.66 -30.14 23.36
C GLU A 220 34.62 -31.28 22.98
N GLU A 221 35.36 -31.11 21.89
CA GLU A 221 36.42 -32.03 21.45
C GLU A 221 37.56 -32.13 22.49
N LEU A 222 38.04 -30.98 23.00
CA LEU A 222 39.07 -30.94 24.04
C LEU A 222 38.62 -31.65 25.31
N LYS A 223 37.36 -31.45 25.72
CA LYS A 223 36.76 -32.10 26.89
C LYS A 223 36.69 -33.62 26.70
N GLY A 224 36.35 -34.08 25.50
CA GLY A 224 36.38 -35.51 25.15
C GLY A 224 37.78 -36.12 25.27
N LEU A 225 38.80 -35.43 24.73
CA LEU A 225 40.20 -35.86 24.80
C LEU A 225 40.74 -35.91 26.23
N LEU A 226 40.36 -34.93 27.07
CA LEU A 226 40.76 -34.91 28.48
C LEU A 226 40.13 -36.05 29.28
N LEU A 227 38.87 -36.39 29.01
CA LEU A 227 38.20 -37.53 29.66
C LEU A 227 38.82 -38.87 29.25
N GLN A 228 39.23 -39.00 27.98
CA GLN A 228 39.88 -40.21 27.48
C GLN A 228 41.29 -40.41 28.05
N LYS A 229 41.97 -39.33 28.44
CA LYS A 229 43.32 -39.35 29.02
C LYS A 229 43.32 -39.47 30.55
N ALA A 230 42.16 -39.29 31.19
CA ALA A 230 41.96 -39.35 32.63
C ALA A 230 41.41 -40.70 33.13
N GLY A 231 41.14 -41.65 32.22
CA GLY A 231 40.85 -43.06 32.52
C GLY A 231 42.01 -43.95 32.13
#